data_AF-A0A2G1WYG9-F1
#
_entry.id   AF-A0A2G1WYG9-F1
#
_cell.length_a   1.000
_cell.length_b   1.000
_cell.length_c   1.000
_cell.angle_alpha   90.00
_cell.angle_beta   90.00
_cell.angle_gamma   90.00
#
_symmetry.space_group_name_H-M   'P 1'
#
loop_
_entity.id
_entity.type
_entity.pdbx_description
1 polymer ?
#
loop_
_entity_poly.entity_id
_entity_poly.type
_entity_poly.pdbx_seq_one_letter_code
_entity_poly.pdbx_strand_id
1 'polypeptide(L)' 'MYLPSDIRRELDIQFDELNVKHKRQHGEGLEKNRDYYPAVIQAGLTGKDLEDILDV' A
#
# COMPACT_ATOMS: atom_id res chain seq x y z
N MET A 1 14.58 -6.53 -4.18
CA MET A 1 13.83 -7.75 -4.60
C MET A 1 13.34 -7.52 -6.01
N TYR A 2 13.46 -8.50 -6.92
CA TYR A 2 12.87 -8.39 -8.26
C TYR A 2 11.49 -9.06 -8.22
N LEU A 3 10.45 -8.27 -8.47
CA LEU A 3 9.10 -8.75 -8.66
C LEU A 3 8.82 -8.91 -10.15
N PRO A 4 8.00 -9.90 -10.56
CA PRO A 4 7.44 -9.96 -11.91
C PRO A 4 6.81 -8.62 -12.30
N SER A 5 6.94 -8.24 -13.57
CA SER A 5 6.45 -6.95 -14.08
C SER A 5 4.97 -6.73 -13.81
N ASP A 6 4.18 -7.80 -13.91
CA ASP A 6 2.73 -7.74 -13.73
C ASP A 6 2.39 -7.46 -12.26
N ILE A 7 3.03 -8.17 -11.33
CA ILE A 7 2.84 -7.95 -9.89
C ILE A 7 3.28 -6.53 -9.49
N ARG A 8 4.41 -6.06 -10.02
CA ARG A 8 4.87 -4.70 -9.76
C ARG A 8 3.84 -3.67 -10.22
N ARG A 9 3.25 -3.87 -11.41
CA ARG A 9 2.24 -2.96 -11.96
C ARG A 9 1.00 -2.91 -11.08
N GLU A 10 0.51 -4.07 -10.63
CA GLU A 10 -0.65 -4.14 -9.72
C GLU A 10 -0.36 -3.41 -8.40
N LEU A 11 0.83 -3.63 -7.81
CA LEU A 11 1.24 -2.93 -6.60
C LEU A 11 1.32 -1.42 -6.78
N ASP A 12 1.77 -0.95 -7.95
CA ASP A 12 1.84 0.48 -8.26
C ASP A 12 0.44 1.10 -8.37
N ILE A 13 -0.51 0.41 -9.03
CA ILE A 13 -1.91 0.86 -9.14
C ILE A 13 -2.57 0.94 -7.76
N GLN A 14 -2.46 -0.13 -6.98
CA GLN A 14 -3.08 -0.19 -5.65
C GLN A 14 -2.47 0.85 -4.69
N PHE A 15 -1.17 1.13 -4.80
CA PHE A 15 -0.53 2.22 -4.06
C PHE A 15 -1.14 3.59 -4.41
N ASP A 16 -1.32 3.89 -5.70
CA ASP A 16 -1.84 5.19 -6.13
C ASP A 16 -3.25 5.44 -5.58
N GLU A 17 -4.10 4.41 -5.57
CA GLU A 17 -5.45 4.48 -4.99
C GLU A 17 -5.42 4.76 -3.49
N LEU A 18 -4.65 3.98 -2.72
CA LEU A 18 -4.55 4.13 -1.26
C LEU A 18 -3.88 5.44 -0.86
N ASN A 19 -2.88 5.88 -1.62
CA ASN A 19 -2.20 7.16 -1.38
C ASN A 19 -3.15 8.35 -1.57
N VAL A 20 -4.06 8.28 -2.55
CA VAL A 20 -5.10 9.32 -2.73
C VAL A 20 -6.06 9.33 -1.54
N LYS A 21 -6.50 8.17 -1.04
CA LYS A 21 -7.34 8.08 0.16
C LYS A 21 -6.62 8.67 1.38
N HIS A 22 -5.37 8.26 1.62
CA HIS A 22 -4.58 8.72 2.76
C HIS A 22 -4.35 10.22 2.74
N LYS A 23 -4.00 10.79 1.58
CA LYS A 23 -3.86 12.25 1.40
C LYS A 23 -5.14 13.02 1.74
N ARG A 24 -6.31 12.46 1.40
CA ARG A 24 -7.59 13.11 1.71
C ARG A 24 -7.91 13.09 3.19
N GLN A 25 -7.57 12.01 3.88
CA GLN A 25 -7.91 11.83 5.29
C GLN A 25 -6.90 12.49 6.23
N HIS A 26 -5.61 12.43 5.91
CA HIS A 26 -4.53 12.82 6.81
C HIS A 26 -3.71 14.03 6.32
N GLY A 27 -3.97 14.50 5.09
CA GLY A 27 -3.28 15.63 4.48
C GLY A 27 -1.88 15.30 3.93
N GLU A 28 -1.36 14.11 4.20
CA GLU A 28 -0.03 13.65 3.77
C GLU A 28 -0.11 12.37 2.94
N GLY A 29 0.88 12.15 2.07
CA GLY A 29 0.93 10.98 1.22
C GLY A 29 1.70 9.82 1.84
N LEU A 30 1.33 8.61 1.46
CA LEU A 30 2.08 7.39 1.79
C LEU A 30 3.41 7.36 1.05
N GLU A 31 4.43 6.82 1.72
CA GLU A 31 5.71 6.48 1.12
C GLU A 31 5.78 4.97 0.81
N LYS A 32 6.14 4.62 -0.43
CA LYS A 32 6.15 3.21 -0.88
C LYS A 32 6.97 2.29 0.03
N ASN A 33 8.18 2.71 0.37
CA ASN A 33 9.12 1.88 1.14
C ASN A 33 8.87 1.90 2.64
N ARG A 34 8.35 3.01 3.18
CA ARG A 34 8.15 3.18 4.62
C ARG A 34 6.80 2.66 5.08
N ASP A 35 5.76 2.88 4.27
CA ASP A 35 4.37 2.69 4.70
C ASP A 35 3.73 1.53 3.91
N TYR A 36 3.73 1.62 2.58
CA TYR A 36 2.95 0.71 1.74
C TYR A 36 3.49 -0.73 1.65
N TYR A 37 4.75 -0.94 1.26
CA TYR A 37 5.28 -2.30 1.14
C TYR A 37 5.28 -3.07 2.47
N PRO A 38 5.62 -2.45 3.62
CA PRO A 38 5.44 -3.10 4.92
C PRO A 38 3.99 -3.50 5.17
N ALA A 39 3.01 -2.64 4.86
CA ALA A 39 1.60 -2.96 5.00
C ALA A 39 1.15 -4.11 4.09
N VAL A 40 1.62 -4.16 2.84
CA VAL A 40 1.36 -5.28 1.92
C VAL A 40 1.88 -6.60 2.49
N ILE A 41 3.10 -6.61 3.02
CA ILE A 41 3.68 -7.81 3.62
C ILE A 41 2.88 -8.22 4.87
N GLN A 42 2.52 -7.27 5.72
CA GLN A 42 1.73 -7.52 6.92
C GLN A 42 0.33 -8.06 6.60
N ALA A 43 -0.36 -7.49 5.60
CA ALA A 43 -1.65 -7.96 5.12
C ALA A 43 -1.56 -9.42 4.67
N GLY A 44 -0.56 -9.74 3.83
CA GLY A 44 -0.34 -11.10 3.35
C GLY A 44 -0.02 -12.12 4.45
N LEU A 45 0.63 -11.70 5.54
CA LEU A 45 0.96 -12.57 6.67
C LEU A 45 -0.17 -12.73 7.69
N THR A 46 -1.03 -11.72 7.83
CA THR A 46 -2.05 -11.66 8.89
C THR A 46 -3.47 -11.87 8.39
N GLY A 47 -3.69 -11.82 7.07
CA GLY A 47 -5.03 -11.87 6.47
C GLY A 47 -5.87 -10.62 6.73
N LYS A 48 -5.26 -9.54 7.24
CA LYS A 48 -5.92 -8.24 7.42
C LYS A 48 -5.95 -7.47 6.11
N ASP A 49 -6.94 -6.60 5.98
CA ASP A 49 -7.04 -5.72 4.83
C ASP A 49 -5.99 -4.59 4.89
N LEU A 50 -5.53 -4.16 3.72
CA LEU A 50 -4.53 -3.08 3.63
C LEU A 50 -5.06 -1.76 4.17
N GLU A 51 -6.35 -1.50 3.96
CA GLU A 51 -7.04 -0.28 4.40
C GLU A 51 -7.03 -0.17 5.93
N ASP A 52 -7.31 -1.27 6.63
CA ASP A 52 -7.24 -1.34 8.09
C ASP A 52 -5.81 -1.12 8.63
N ILE A 53 -4.79 -1.59 7.91
CA ILE A 53 -3.39 -1.45 8.33
C ILE A 53 -2.89 -0.02 8.13
N LEU A 54 -3.33 0.63 7.05
CA LEU A 54 -2.91 1.97 6.65
C LEU A 54 -3.82 3.07 7.19
N ASP A 55 -4.89 2.71 7.92
CA ASP A 55 -5.90 3.61 8.47
C ASP A 55 -6.53 4.52 7.38
N VAL A 56 -6.94 3.91 6.26
CA VAL A 56 -7.51 4.58 5.06
C VAL A 56 -8.87 4.11 4.63
#